data_AF-A0AA37MVJ8-F1
#
_entry.id   AF-A0AA37MVJ8-F1
#
_cell.length_a   1.000
_cell.length_b   1.000
_cell.length_c   1.000
_cell.angle_alpha   90.00
_cell.angle_beta   90.00
_cell.angle_gamma   90.00
#
_symmetry.space_group_name_H-M   'P 1'
#
loop_
_entity.id
_entity.type
_entity.pdbx_description
1 polymer ?
#
loop_
_entity_poly.entity_id
_entity_poly.type
_entity_poly.pdbx_seq_one_letter_code
_entity_poly.pdbx_strand_id
1 'polypeptide(L)'
;MAARSIASMTLSFGLVSVPVKVYTATESKSGVGFNLMHKDCGTRLRQQYVCPHDGKVVERADMVKGYEFEKEKYVIFEKSELEALEASASHTIDIVSFVPTEAIDPIYLDKPYYLAPDKRGGKPYRLLQEAMKDSGTCAVARWTWKGKQHMVQVRAGNDGLILQTLLYADEVRSQADIGIEETDIQPTELQLAEQLIEQYRVDNYDAAAYKDEEKERILAEIDKKIAGNKITAAPAIEQPGAQVIDLVEALRASLKKKPAAAQQPTTAPRAARKTARAAAPSPEQAEVTPAPKRRSVRRAATEDQPAPARKTGTKR
;
A
#
# COMPACT_ATOMS: atom_id res chain seq x y z
N MET A 1 -1.02 4.92 -12.73
CA MET A 1 -0.56 6.31 -12.46
C MET A 1 0.81 6.23 -11.80
N ALA A 2 1.65 7.25 -11.88
CA ALA A 2 2.92 7.25 -11.13
C ALA A 2 2.64 7.30 -9.61
N ALA A 3 3.41 6.56 -8.82
CA ALA A 3 3.29 6.57 -7.37
C ALA A 3 3.63 7.96 -6.80
N ARG A 4 2.84 8.43 -5.83
CA ARG A 4 3.07 9.74 -5.18
C ARG A 4 3.94 9.54 -3.94
N SER A 5 5.03 10.28 -3.84
CA SER A 5 5.86 10.29 -2.63
C SER A 5 5.07 10.85 -1.44
N ILE A 6 5.13 10.16 -0.30
CA ILE A 6 4.56 10.63 0.97
C ILE A 6 5.48 11.60 1.70
N ALA A 7 6.80 11.48 1.51
CA ALA A 7 7.83 12.30 2.16
C ALA A 7 9.09 12.44 1.30
N SER A 8 9.85 13.52 1.52
CA SER A 8 11.30 13.60 1.23
C SER A 8 12.03 13.59 2.58
N MET A 9 13.07 12.77 2.70
CA MET A 9 13.83 12.54 3.94
C MET A 9 15.31 12.33 3.63
N THR A 10 16.16 12.36 4.66
CA THR A 10 17.58 12.00 4.53
C THR A 10 17.86 10.71 5.28
N LEU A 11 18.30 9.67 4.57
CA LEU A 11 18.85 8.47 5.20
C LEU A 11 20.29 8.78 5.64
N SER A 12 20.59 8.61 6.93
CA SER A 12 21.87 8.95 7.52
C SER A 12 22.55 7.72 8.14
N PHE A 13 23.88 7.65 8.03
CA PHE A 13 24.70 6.71 8.80
C PHE A 13 26.12 7.26 8.96
N GLY A 14 26.56 7.48 10.21
CA GLY A 14 27.83 8.14 10.51
C GLY A 14 27.92 9.52 9.86
N LEU A 15 28.82 9.68 8.88
CA LEU A 15 29.00 10.92 8.11
C LEU A 15 28.32 10.89 6.72
N VAL A 16 27.66 9.80 6.35
CA VAL A 16 26.99 9.65 5.06
C VAL A 16 25.55 10.13 5.17
N SER A 17 25.11 10.93 4.19
CA SER A 17 23.73 11.42 4.08
C SER A 17 23.22 11.19 2.66
N VAL A 18 22.11 10.46 2.53
CA VAL A 18 21.51 10.06 1.26
C VAL A 18 20.09 10.65 1.18
N PRO A 19 19.83 11.68 0.36
CA PRO A 19 18.50 12.23 0.23
C PRO A 19 17.59 11.27 -0.55
N VAL A 20 16.46 10.92 0.03
CA VAL A 20 15.51 9.90 -0.45
C VAL A 20 14.07 10.41 -0.39
N LYS A 21 13.20 9.78 -1.18
CA LYS A 21 11.74 9.92 -1.14
C LYS A 21 11.11 8.62 -0.72
N VAL A 22 10.13 8.72 0.17
CA VAL A 22 9.35 7.58 0.68
C VAL A 22 8.06 7.46 -0.12
N TYR A 23 7.71 6.24 -0.53
CA TYR A 23 6.47 5.87 -1.22
C TYR A 23 5.83 4.69 -0.50
N THR A 24 4.50 4.63 -0.42
CA THR A 24 3.78 3.45 0.08
C THR A 24 3.97 2.27 -0.87
N ALA A 25 4.43 1.11 -0.38
CA ALA A 25 4.60 -0.08 -1.21
C ALA A 25 3.29 -0.85 -1.45
N THR A 26 2.31 -0.69 -0.56
CA THR A 26 0.97 -1.31 -0.68
C THR A 26 -0.10 -0.28 -1.02
N GLU A 27 -1.12 -0.69 -1.79
CA GLU A 27 -2.36 0.06 -1.98
C GLU A 27 -3.54 -0.70 -1.37
N SER A 28 -4.30 -0.05 -0.49
CA SER A 28 -5.52 -0.61 0.12
C SER A 28 -6.73 -0.68 -0.83
N LYS A 29 -6.55 -0.38 -2.13
CA LYS A 29 -7.62 -0.33 -3.14
C LYS A 29 -8.06 -1.70 -3.67
N SER A 30 -7.50 -2.80 -3.14
CA SER A 30 -7.81 -4.15 -3.61
C SER A 30 -9.21 -4.62 -3.22
N GLY A 31 -9.74 -4.22 -2.07
CA GLY A 31 -11.03 -4.71 -1.55
C GLY A 31 -12.28 -4.08 -2.17
N VAL A 32 -13.38 -4.84 -2.21
CA VAL A 32 -14.71 -4.34 -2.60
C VAL A 32 -15.34 -3.59 -1.43
N GLY A 33 -15.32 -2.26 -1.47
CA GLY A 33 -15.92 -1.41 -0.45
C GLY A 33 -17.38 -1.04 -0.74
N PHE A 34 -18.29 -1.35 0.18
CA PHE A 34 -19.68 -0.89 0.11
C PHE A 34 -19.84 0.48 0.79
N ASN A 35 -20.63 1.35 0.16
CA ASN A 35 -21.04 2.62 0.78
C ASN A 35 -22.34 2.41 1.57
N LEU A 36 -22.46 3.09 2.72
CA LEU A 36 -23.74 3.18 3.42
C LEU A 36 -24.71 4.06 2.63
N MET A 37 -25.90 3.54 2.37
CA MET A 37 -26.95 4.17 1.57
C MET A 37 -28.22 4.30 2.39
N HIS A 38 -28.95 5.42 2.25
CA HIS A 38 -30.28 5.58 2.83
C HIS A 38 -31.25 4.59 2.18
N LYS A 39 -31.94 3.79 2.99
CA LYS A 39 -32.78 2.67 2.51
C LYS A 39 -33.88 3.12 1.55
N ASP A 40 -34.52 4.26 1.82
CA ASP A 40 -35.75 4.66 1.14
C ASP A 40 -35.51 5.50 -0.12
N CYS A 41 -34.43 6.29 -0.16
CA CYS A 41 -34.12 7.18 -1.29
C CYS A 41 -32.82 6.83 -2.02
N GLY A 42 -32.08 5.81 -1.58
CA GLY A 42 -30.86 5.33 -2.24
C GLY A 42 -29.71 6.34 -2.28
N THR A 43 -29.72 7.38 -1.44
CA THR A 43 -28.62 8.37 -1.38
C THR A 43 -27.50 7.91 -0.45
N ARG A 44 -26.25 8.23 -0.80
CA ARG A 44 -25.09 7.91 0.05
C ARG A 44 -25.14 8.71 1.35
N LEU A 45 -25.01 8.03 2.49
CA LEU A 45 -24.97 8.67 3.80
C LEU A 45 -23.65 9.43 4.03
N ARG A 46 -23.71 10.47 4.86
CA ARG A 46 -22.55 11.24 5.35
C ARG A 46 -22.43 11.03 6.85
N GLN A 47 -21.21 10.84 7.35
CA GLN A 47 -20.92 10.83 8.78
C GLN A 47 -20.67 12.26 9.26
N GLN A 48 -21.12 12.57 10.47
CA GLN A 48 -20.89 13.82 11.18
C GLN A 48 -20.53 13.50 12.63
N TYR A 49 -19.67 14.32 13.24
CA TYR A 49 -19.39 14.25 14.67
C TYR A 49 -20.36 15.19 15.38
N VAL A 50 -20.98 14.72 16.46
CA VAL A 50 -21.94 15.47 17.26
C VAL A 50 -21.48 15.46 18.71
N CYS A 51 -21.45 16.62 19.35
CA CYS A 51 -21.09 16.73 20.76
C CYS A 51 -22.26 16.19 21.62
N PRO A 52 -22.03 15.21 22.51
CA PRO A 52 -23.11 14.62 23.32
C PRO A 52 -23.64 15.57 24.40
N HIS A 53 -22.89 16.61 24.76
CA HIS A 53 -23.28 17.57 25.80
C HIS A 53 -24.30 18.61 25.30
N ASP A 54 -24.16 19.12 24.07
CA ASP A 54 -25.01 20.19 23.53
C ASP A 54 -25.75 19.83 22.23
N GLY A 55 -25.56 18.60 21.73
CA GLY A 55 -26.24 18.08 20.54
C GLY A 55 -25.80 18.73 19.23
N LYS A 56 -24.78 19.58 19.21
CA LYS A 56 -24.35 20.29 18.00
C LYS A 56 -23.42 19.44 17.15
N VAL A 57 -23.53 19.60 15.84
CA VAL A 57 -22.54 19.09 14.89
C VAL A 57 -21.24 19.87 15.07
N VAL A 58 -20.13 19.15 15.29
CA VAL A 58 -18.80 19.74 15.45
C VAL A 58 -18.10 19.73 14.09
N GLU A 59 -17.68 20.90 13.60
CA GLU A 59 -16.89 20.97 12.38
C GLU A 59 -15.42 20.63 12.64
N ARG A 60 -14.71 20.20 11.59
CA ARG A 60 -13.31 19.75 11.71
C ARG A 60 -12.35 20.86 12.19
N ALA A 61 -12.73 22.13 12.06
CA ALA A 61 -11.96 23.26 12.58
C ALA A 61 -12.03 23.36 14.12
N ASP A 62 -13.15 22.96 14.71
CA ASP A 62 -13.41 23.04 16.15
C ASP A 62 -12.99 21.76 16.90
N MET A 63 -12.43 20.78 16.19
CA MET A 63 -11.93 19.53 16.76
C MET A 63 -10.49 19.68 17.27
N VAL A 64 -10.35 19.63 18.60
CA VAL A 64 -9.06 19.52 19.30
C VAL A 64 -8.71 18.05 19.62
N LYS A 65 -7.44 17.75 19.86
CA LYS A 65 -7.03 16.41 20.34
C LYS A 65 -6.93 16.43 21.88
N GLY A 66 -7.46 15.39 22.52
CA GLY A 66 -7.26 15.14 23.96
C GLY A 66 -6.40 13.90 24.20
N TYR A 67 -5.61 13.91 25.27
CA TYR A 67 -4.94 12.72 25.82
C TYR A 67 -5.54 12.37 27.18
N GLU A 68 -6.00 11.14 27.35
CA GLU A 68 -6.54 10.64 28.61
C GLU A 68 -5.41 10.22 29.55
N PHE A 69 -5.27 10.89 30.69
CA PHE A 69 -4.22 10.60 31.68
C PHE A 69 -4.75 9.88 32.92
N GLU A 70 -6.04 10.03 33.20
CA GLU A 70 -6.82 9.25 34.15
C GLU A 70 -8.21 9.03 33.54
N LYS A 71 -8.94 8.01 34.00
CA LYS A 71 -10.28 7.70 33.49
C LYS A 71 -11.17 8.95 33.46
N GLU A 72 -11.71 9.27 32.28
CA GLU A 72 -12.58 10.43 32.01
C GLU A 72 -11.91 11.81 32.20
N LYS A 73 -10.58 11.88 32.38
CA LYS A 73 -9.81 13.14 32.47
C LYS A 73 -8.84 13.31 31.30
N TYR A 74 -9.00 14.41 30.58
CA TYR A 74 -8.27 14.69 29.35
C TYR A 74 -7.44 15.97 29.46
N VAL A 75 -6.18 15.93 28.99
CA VAL A 75 -5.43 17.14 28.63
C VAL A 75 -5.69 17.44 27.16
N ILE A 76 -6.14 18.65 26.86
CA ILE A 76 -6.38 19.13 25.49
C ILE A 76 -5.08 19.71 24.94
N PHE A 77 -4.79 19.42 23.67
CA PHE A 77 -3.68 20.01 22.92
C PHE A 77 -4.20 20.84 21.75
N GLU A 78 -3.72 22.07 21.64
CA GLU A 78 -3.94 22.90 20.46
C GLU A 78 -3.16 22.37 19.25
N LYS A 79 -3.61 22.75 18.05
CA LYS A 79 -2.94 22.39 16.79
C LYS A 79 -1.50 22.95 16.73
N SER A 80 -1.29 24.15 17.28
CA SER A 80 0.00 24.83 17.45
C SER A 80 0.98 24.02 18.30
N GLU A 81 0.54 23.52 19.45
CA GLU A 81 1.33 22.71 20.38
C GLU A 81 1.71 21.36 19.76
N LEU A 82 0.77 20.71 19.08
CA LEU A 82 1.02 19.48 18.32
C LEU A 82 2.01 19.72 17.18
N GLU A 83 1.89 20.83 16.45
CA GLU A 83 2.84 21.21 15.40
C GLU A 83 4.23 21.53 15.97
N ALA A 84 4.33 22.11 17.17
CA ALA A 84 5.62 22.35 17.84
C ALA A 84 6.29 21.03 18.31
N LEU A 85 5.50 20.08 18.84
CA LEU A 85 5.97 18.74 19.16
C LEU A 85 6.44 18.00 17.89
N GLU A 86 5.65 18.06 16.80
CA GLU A 86 6.00 17.47 15.51
C GLU A 86 7.20 18.17 14.84
N ALA A 87 7.43 19.47 15.05
CA ALA A 87 8.56 20.22 14.48
C ALA A 87 9.93 19.76 15.02
N SER A 88 9.97 19.14 16.21
CA SER A 88 11.17 18.50 16.74
C SER A 88 11.55 17.19 16.03
N ALA A 89 10.63 16.61 15.24
CA ALA A 89 10.88 15.38 14.49
C ALA A 89 11.87 15.63 13.35
N SER A 90 13.08 15.09 13.51
CA SER A 90 14.07 15.07 12.44
C SER A 90 13.50 14.35 11.21
N HIS A 91 13.65 14.97 10.02
CA HIS A 91 13.22 14.39 8.75
C HIS A 91 14.26 13.37 8.24
N THR A 92 14.70 12.50 9.14
CA THR A 92 15.81 11.57 8.95
C THR A 92 15.37 10.12 9.11
N ILE A 93 16.13 9.24 8.46
CA ILE A 93 16.12 7.79 8.69
C ILE A 93 17.53 7.46 9.17
N ASP A 94 17.72 7.39 10.48
CA ASP A 94 19.04 7.31 11.11
C ASP A 94 19.40 5.85 11.37
N ILE A 95 20.26 5.28 10.54
CA ILE A 95 20.73 3.90 10.68
C ILE A 95 21.57 3.78 11.96
N VAL A 96 21.20 2.81 12.79
CA VAL A 96 21.85 2.48 14.05
C VAL A 96 22.84 1.32 13.85
N SER A 97 22.47 0.32 13.06
CA SER A 97 23.29 -0.88 12.82
C SER A 97 22.94 -1.55 11.48
N PHE A 98 23.79 -2.48 11.04
CA PHE A 98 23.50 -3.43 9.98
C PHE A 98 23.49 -4.85 10.58
N VAL A 99 22.53 -5.67 10.17
CA VAL A 99 22.34 -7.06 10.62
C VAL A 99 22.07 -7.97 9.41
N PRO A 100 22.33 -9.28 9.48
CA PRO A 100 21.94 -10.22 8.42
C PRO A 100 20.45 -10.09 8.11
N THR A 101 20.06 -10.19 6.83
CA THR A 101 18.66 -9.97 6.44
C THR A 101 17.67 -10.94 7.11
N GLU A 102 18.13 -12.16 7.41
CA GLU A 102 17.38 -13.22 8.09
C GLU A 102 17.34 -13.09 9.62
N ALA A 103 18.13 -12.18 10.21
CA ALA A 103 18.20 -12.01 11.67
C ALA A 103 16.98 -11.27 12.27
N ILE A 104 16.11 -10.72 11.43
CA ILE A 104 14.84 -10.09 11.85
C ILE A 104 13.72 -11.07 11.54
N ASP A 105 13.14 -11.65 12.59
CA ASP A 105 11.97 -12.53 12.48
C ASP A 105 10.80 -11.77 11.80
N PRO A 106 10.16 -12.35 10.77
CA PRO A 106 8.99 -11.77 10.12
C PRO A 106 7.86 -11.32 11.04
N ILE A 107 7.74 -11.87 12.26
CA ILE A 107 6.74 -11.45 13.25
C ILE A 107 6.85 -9.97 13.65
N TYR A 108 8.05 -9.38 13.57
CA TYR A 108 8.26 -7.96 13.87
C TYR A 108 7.95 -7.04 12.68
N LEU A 109 7.65 -7.56 11.48
CA LEU A 109 7.48 -6.76 10.27
C LEU A 109 6.05 -6.24 10.09
N ASP A 110 5.87 -4.92 10.05
CA ASP A 110 4.60 -4.23 9.71
C ASP A 110 4.67 -3.64 8.28
N LYS A 111 4.49 -2.33 8.10
CA LYS A 111 4.18 -1.69 6.81
C LYS A 111 5.41 -1.48 5.94
N PRO A 112 5.41 -1.96 4.68
CA PRO A 112 6.46 -1.71 3.72
C PRO A 112 6.27 -0.38 2.95
N TYR A 113 7.39 0.24 2.63
CA TYR A 113 7.55 1.47 1.88
C TYR A 113 8.73 1.33 0.91
N TYR A 114 8.66 1.96 -0.26
CA TYR A 114 9.80 2.08 -1.16
C TYR A 114 10.54 3.38 -0.88
N LEU A 115 11.87 3.32 -0.86
CA LEU A 115 12.74 4.48 -0.87
C LEU A 115 13.29 4.65 -2.28
N ALA A 116 13.18 5.84 -2.87
CA ALA A 116 13.87 6.19 -4.12
C ALA A 116 14.81 7.39 -3.89
N PRO A 117 15.90 7.57 -4.64
CA PRO A 117 16.77 8.72 -4.47
C PRO A 117 16.05 10.04 -4.81
N ASP A 118 16.25 11.07 -4.00
CA ASP A 118 15.86 12.44 -4.34
C ASP A 118 16.98 13.15 -5.14
N LYS A 119 16.77 14.43 -5.49
CA LYS A 119 17.71 15.26 -6.27
C LYS A 119 19.13 15.14 -5.73
N ARG A 120 20.06 14.74 -6.62
CA ARG A 120 21.50 14.53 -6.36
C ARG A 120 21.85 13.33 -5.44
N GLY A 121 20.87 12.56 -4.95
CA GLY A 121 21.09 11.37 -4.10
C GLY A 121 21.42 10.06 -4.83
N GLY A 122 21.32 10.01 -6.16
CA GLY A 122 21.36 8.76 -6.93
C GLY A 122 22.63 7.90 -6.76
N LYS A 123 23.82 8.51 -6.80
CA LYS A 123 25.09 7.79 -6.63
C LYS A 123 25.25 7.16 -5.22
N PRO A 124 25.13 7.92 -4.11
CA PRO A 124 25.26 7.32 -2.77
C PRO A 124 24.12 6.35 -2.44
N TYR A 125 22.90 6.58 -2.95
CA TYR A 125 21.79 5.63 -2.83
C TYR A 125 22.12 4.28 -3.48
N ARG A 126 22.60 4.28 -4.72
CA ARG A 126 22.92 3.04 -5.43
C ARG A 126 24.13 2.32 -4.80
N LEU A 127 25.13 3.08 -4.34
CA LEU A 127 26.27 2.51 -3.62
C LEU A 127 25.84 1.79 -2.34
N LEU A 128 24.93 2.40 -1.56
CA LEU A 128 24.35 1.76 -0.37
C LEU A 128 23.55 0.50 -0.73
N GLN A 129 22.71 0.56 -1.76
CA GLN A 129 21.92 -0.59 -2.21
C GLN A 129 22.81 -1.78 -2.61
N GLU A 130 23.84 -1.55 -3.43
CA GLU A 130 24.75 -2.60 -3.88
C GLU A 130 25.55 -3.17 -2.70
N ALA A 131 26.11 -2.32 -1.82
CA ALA A 131 26.86 -2.76 -0.65
C ALA A 131 26.03 -3.60 0.34
N MET A 132 24.75 -3.25 0.54
CA MET A 132 23.82 -4.04 1.37
C MET A 132 23.50 -5.39 0.72
N LYS A 133 23.32 -5.41 -0.60
CA LYS A 133 23.04 -6.62 -1.38
C LYS A 133 24.23 -7.59 -1.36
N ASP A 134 25.44 -7.08 -1.63
CA ASP A 134 26.68 -7.87 -1.66
C ASP A 134 27.06 -8.43 -0.28
N SER A 135 26.71 -7.71 0.80
CA SER A 135 26.95 -8.17 2.18
C SER A 135 25.81 -9.03 2.76
N GLY A 136 24.68 -9.18 2.06
CA GLY A 136 23.50 -9.88 2.59
C GLY A 136 22.82 -9.21 3.79
N THR A 137 23.13 -7.93 4.05
CA THR A 137 22.68 -7.22 5.26
C THR A 137 21.50 -6.28 5.01
N CYS A 138 20.72 -6.09 6.07
CA CYS A 138 19.73 -5.03 6.19
C CYS A 138 20.17 -4.04 7.29
N ALA A 139 19.73 -2.79 7.18
CA ALA A 139 20.00 -1.75 8.16
C ALA A 139 18.83 -1.62 9.14
N VAL A 140 19.11 -1.54 10.44
CA VAL A 140 18.13 -1.14 11.45
C VAL A 140 18.27 0.36 11.67
N ALA A 141 17.18 1.10 11.52
CA ALA A 141 17.19 2.55 11.59
C ALA A 141 16.03 3.12 12.42
N ARG A 142 16.23 4.30 13.00
CA ARG A 142 15.16 5.12 13.59
C ARG A 142 14.53 5.97 12.50
N TRP A 143 13.21 5.92 12.39
CA TRP A 143 12.43 6.73 11.45
C TRP A 143 11.42 7.56 12.22
N THR A 144 11.51 8.89 12.13
CA THR A 144 10.53 9.78 12.77
C THR A 144 9.52 10.28 11.75
N TRP A 145 8.23 10.05 12.00
CA TRP A 145 7.14 10.37 11.10
C TRP A 145 5.89 10.79 11.87
N LYS A 146 5.31 11.96 11.54
CA LYS A 146 4.09 12.51 12.18
C LYS A 146 4.14 12.48 13.72
N GLY A 147 5.25 12.96 14.29
CA GLY A 147 5.46 13.02 15.74
C GLY A 147 5.70 11.68 16.43
N LYS A 148 5.82 10.56 15.70
CA LYS A 148 6.17 9.25 16.25
C LYS A 148 7.51 8.77 15.73
N GLN A 149 8.35 8.26 16.63
CA GLN A 149 9.54 7.52 16.25
C GLN A 149 9.17 6.04 16.08
N HIS A 150 9.60 5.44 14.99
CA HIS A 150 9.46 4.02 14.68
C HIS A 150 10.84 3.39 14.53
N MET A 151 10.96 2.11 14.88
CA MET A 151 12.06 1.28 14.37
C MET A 151 11.71 0.81 12.96
N VAL A 152 12.70 0.77 12.08
CA VAL A 152 12.52 0.29 10.70
C VAL A 152 13.69 -0.60 10.29
N GLN A 153 13.39 -1.60 9.47
CA GLN A 153 14.37 -2.26 8.62
C GLN A 153 14.46 -1.48 7.30
N VAL A 154 15.67 -1.22 6.81
CA VAL A 154 15.92 -0.88 5.40
C VAL A 154 16.68 -2.04 4.78
N ARG A 155 16.25 -2.54 3.62
CA ARG A 155 16.90 -3.65 2.89
C ARG A 155 17.04 -3.35 1.41
N ALA A 156 18.01 -3.98 0.76
CA ALA A 156 18.10 -3.97 -0.70
C ALA A 156 17.03 -4.90 -1.30
N GLY A 157 16.14 -4.34 -2.12
CA GLY A 157 15.32 -5.09 -3.07
C GLY A 157 15.93 -5.07 -4.47
N ASN A 158 15.24 -5.70 -5.43
CA ASN A 158 15.71 -5.84 -6.81
C ASN A 158 16.01 -4.48 -7.47
N ASP A 159 15.03 -3.55 -7.43
CA ASP A 159 15.08 -2.27 -8.16
C ASP A 159 15.35 -1.05 -7.25
N GLY A 160 15.47 -1.25 -5.93
CA GLY A 160 15.70 -0.18 -4.97
C GLY A 160 15.70 -0.65 -3.51
N LEU A 161 15.89 0.30 -2.60
CA LEU A 161 15.78 0.10 -1.16
C LEU A 161 14.30 0.03 -0.72
N ILE A 162 14.00 -0.94 0.14
CA ILE A 162 12.70 -1.13 0.80
C ILE A 162 12.88 -0.77 2.27
N LEU A 163 12.02 0.11 2.80
CA LEU A 163 11.89 0.41 4.23
C LEU A 163 10.66 -0.32 4.76
N GLN A 164 10.76 -1.00 5.90
CA GLN A 164 9.62 -1.66 6.54
C GLN A 164 9.59 -1.33 8.02
N THR A 165 8.43 -0.92 8.55
CA THR A 165 8.30 -0.64 9.99
C THR A 165 8.43 -1.92 10.80
N LEU A 166 9.08 -1.78 11.95
CA LEU A 166 9.25 -2.83 12.94
C LEU A 166 8.33 -2.56 14.14
N LEU A 167 7.71 -3.63 14.63
CA LEU A 167 7.06 -3.67 15.93
C LEU A 167 8.12 -3.70 17.04
N TYR A 168 7.82 -3.08 18.17
CA TYR A 168 8.60 -3.23 19.40
C TYR A 168 8.29 -4.57 20.08
N ALA A 169 9.18 -5.02 20.97
CA ALA A 169 9.06 -6.33 21.62
C ALA A 169 7.81 -6.46 22.51
N ASP A 170 7.30 -5.35 23.06
CA ASP A 170 6.07 -5.26 23.85
C ASP A 170 4.79 -5.22 22.98
N GLU A 171 4.91 -4.98 21.67
CA GLU A 171 3.80 -5.08 20.71
C GLU A 171 3.57 -6.54 20.22
N VAL A 172 4.54 -7.44 20.46
CA VAL A 172 4.49 -8.85 20.07
C VAL A 172 4.13 -9.74 21.26
N ARG A 173 3.10 -10.58 21.12
CA ARG A 173 2.69 -11.53 22.17
C ARG A 173 3.59 -12.76 22.20
N SER A 174 3.80 -13.33 23.39
CA SER A 174 4.53 -14.58 23.54
C SER A 174 3.68 -15.76 23.06
N GLN A 175 4.31 -16.70 22.35
CA GLN A 175 3.65 -17.95 21.97
C GLN A 175 3.40 -18.88 23.17
N ALA A 176 4.12 -18.68 24.28
CA ALA A 176 3.89 -19.38 25.54
C ALA A 176 2.52 -19.06 26.16
N ASP A 177 1.94 -17.89 25.87
CA ASP A 177 0.64 -17.46 26.41
C ASP A 177 -0.55 -18.16 25.73
N ILE A 178 -0.29 -18.97 24.69
CA ILE A 178 -1.32 -19.55 23.80
C ILE A 178 -1.69 -20.99 24.20
N GLY A 179 -0.95 -21.62 25.13
CA GLY A 179 -1.30 -22.94 25.68
C GLY A 179 -1.22 -24.07 24.65
N ILE A 180 -0.15 -24.11 23.85
CA ILE A 180 0.08 -25.16 22.86
C ILE A 180 0.45 -26.46 23.59
N GLU A 181 -0.32 -27.53 23.38
CA GLU A 181 -0.05 -28.84 23.96
C GLU A 181 1.14 -29.51 23.26
N GLU A 182 2.18 -29.84 24.02
CA GLU A 182 3.29 -30.68 23.55
C GLU A 182 2.88 -32.16 23.64
N THR A 183 2.86 -32.86 22.51
CA THR A 183 2.49 -34.29 22.40
C THR A 183 3.56 -35.04 21.61
N ASP A 184 3.88 -36.27 22.04
CA ASP A 184 4.82 -37.14 21.32
C ASP A 184 4.30 -37.53 19.93
N ILE A 185 5.17 -37.43 18.92
CA ILE A 185 4.87 -37.74 17.52
C ILE A 185 5.50 -39.08 17.14
N GLN A 186 4.74 -40.01 16.54
CA GLN A 186 5.33 -41.28 16.09
C GLN A 186 6.18 -41.09 14.82
N PRO A 187 7.37 -41.71 14.71
CA PRO A 187 8.25 -41.55 13.55
C PRO A 187 7.61 -41.91 12.21
N THR A 188 6.70 -42.89 12.20
CA THR A 188 5.96 -43.30 10.99
C THR A 188 4.92 -42.27 10.54
N GLU A 189 4.31 -41.54 11.48
CA GLU A 189 3.37 -40.46 11.18
C GLU A 189 4.13 -39.25 10.61
N LEU A 190 5.27 -38.91 11.22
CA LEU A 190 6.15 -37.84 10.77
C LEU A 190 6.64 -38.07 9.32
N GLN A 191 7.18 -39.25 9.01
CA GLN A 191 7.64 -39.60 7.65
C GLN A 191 6.52 -39.50 6.60
N LEU A 192 5.29 -39.86 6.98
CA LEU A 192 4.14 -39.82 6.09
C LEU A 192 3.64 -38.38 5.86
N ALA A 193 3.74 -37.53 6.88
CA ALA A 193 3.50 -36.10 6.77
C ALA A 193 4.58 -35.39 5.94
N GLU A 194 5.86 -35.73 6.10
CA GLU A 194 6.96 -35.21 5.28
C GLU A 194 6.77 -35.53 3.79
N GLN A 195 6.38 -36.76 3.45
CA GLN A 195 6.05 -37.13 2.06
C GLN A 195 4.89 -36.30 1.51
N LEU A 196 3.88 -35.98 2.33
CA LEU A 196 2.75 -35.18 1.91
C LEU A 196 3.15 -33.71 1.72
N ILE A 197 3.99 -33.16 2.60
CA ILE A 197 4.56 -31.81 2.45
C ILE A 197 5.36 -31.71 1.15
N GLU A 198 6.24 -32.67 0.87
CA GLU A 198 7.06 -32.67 -0.35
C GLU A 198 6.20 -32.82 -1.62
N GLN A 199 5.09 -33.59 -1.57
CA GLN A 199 4.13 -33.69 -2.69
C GLN A 199 3.44 -32.36 -3.04
N TYR A 200 3.26 -31.47 -2.06
CA TYR A 200 2.63 -30.14 -2.23
C TYR A 200 3.65 -28.99 -2.27
N ARG A 201 4.95 -29.29 -2.17
CA ARG A 201 6.03 -28.31 -2.21
C ARG A 201 6.13 -27.65 -3.58
N VAL A 202 6.40 -26.35 -3.58
CA VAL A 202 6.70 -25.56 -4.78
C VAL A 202 7.94 -24.72 -4.49
N ASP A 203 8.91 -24.70 -5.42
CA ASP A 203 10.21 -24.05 -5.20
C ASP A 203 10.14 -22.52 -5.11
N ASN A 204 9.10 -21.91 -5.69
CA ASN A 204 8.97 -20.45 -5.80
C ASN A 204 7.53 -20.00 -5.53
N TYR A 205 7.39 -18.88 -4.82
CA TYR A 205 6.11 -18.20 -4.62
C TYR A 205 5.88 -17.16 -5.73
N ASP A 206 4.92 -17.42 -6.62
CA ASP A 206 4.40 -16.43 -7.57
C ASP A 206 3.13 -15.77 -7.01
N ALA A 207 3.23 -14.51 -6.59
CA ALA A 207 2.11 -13.73 -6.10
C ALA A 207 1.02 -13.50 -7.16
N ALA A 208 1.32 -13.60 -8.47
CA ALA A 208 0.36 -13.41 -9.55
C ALA A 208 -0.48 -14.69 -9.84
N ALA A 209 -0.04 -15.86 -9.36
CA ALA A 209 -0.78 -17.11 -9.49
C ALA A 209 -2.01 -17.16 -8.55
N TYR A 210 -1.95 -16.47 -7.41
CA TYR A 210 -3.03 -16.42 -6.42
C TYR A 210 -3.96 -15.25 -6.68
N LYS A 211 -5.25 -15.55 -6.84
CA LYS A 211 -6.29 -14.55 -7.07
C LYS A 211 -7.27 -14.51 -5.90
N ASP A 212 -7.86 -13.34 -5.70
CA ASP A 212 -8.96 -13.14 -4.76
C ASP A 212 -10.27 -13.59 -5.41
N GLU A 213 -10.54 -14.90 -5.34
CA GLU A 213 -11.73 -15.53 -5.94
C GLU A 213 -13.04 -14.99 -5.36
N GLU A 214 -13.08 -14.69 -4.06
CA GLU A 214 -14.24 -14.08 -3.41
C GLU A 214 -14.50 -12.66 -3.93
N LYS A 215 -13.45 -11.86 -4.18
CA LYS A 215 -13.61 -10.58 -4.89
C LYS A 215 -14.12 -10.77 -6.32
N GLU A 216 -13.57 -11.69 -7.10
CA GLU A 216 -14.04 -11.95 -8.47
C GLU A 216 -15.54 -12.35 -8.45
N ARG A 217 -15.94 -13.21 -7.51
CA ARG A 217 -17.33 -13.61 -7.24
C ARG A 217 -18.23 -12.43 -6.84
N ILE A 218 -17.81 -11.60 -5.87
CA ILE A 218 -18.58 -10.43 -5.42
C ILE A 218 -18.75 -9.42 -6.55
N LEU A 219 -17.71 -9.17 -7.34
CA LEU A 219 -17.80 -8.29 -8.52
C LEU A 219 -18.76 -8.84 -9.57
N ALA A 220 -18.72 -10.15 -9.86
CA ALA A 220 -19.66 -10.79 -10.78
C ALA A 220 -21.13 -10.71 -10.30
N GLU A 221 -21.39 -10.84 -8.99
CA GLU A 221 -22.73 -10.64 -8.42
C GLU A 221 -23.18 -9.17 -8.45
N ILE A 222 -22.24 -8.22 -8.29
CA ILE A 222 -22.51 -6.78 -8.48
C ILE A 222 -22.89 -6.50 -9.93
N ASP A 223 -22.15 -7.04 -10.92
CA ASP A 223 -22.46 -6.87 -12.34
C ASP A 223 -23.82 -7.49 -12.72
N LYS A 224 -24.14 -8.67 -12.21
CA LYS A 224 -25.48 -9.28 -12.35
C LYS A 224 -26.58 -8.38 -11.79
N LYS A 225 -26.34 -7.75 -10.63
CA LYS A 225 -27.30 -6.83 -9.99
C LYS A 225 -27.43 -5.50 -10.72
N ILE A 226 -26.36 -4.98 -11.33
CA ILE A 226 -26.39 -3.84 -12.24
C ILE A 226 -27.23 -4.18 -13.49
N ALA A 227 -27.11 -5.41 -14.01
CA ALA A 227 -27.94 -5.92 -15.09
C ALA A 227 -29.40 -6.26 -14.70
N GLY A 228 -29.82 -5.94 -13.47
CA GLY A 228 -31.20 -6.10 -12.99
C GLY A 228 -31.54 -7.48 -12.41
N ASN A 229 -30.59 -8.41 -12.35
CA ASN A 229 -30.82 -9.73 -11.74
C ASN A 229 -30.77 -9.65 -10.21
N LYS A 230 -31.56 -10.48 -9.53
CA LYS A 230 -31.45 -10.65 -8.07
C LYS A 230 -30.22 -11.51 -7.76
N ILE A 231 -29.37 -11.05 -6.84
CA ILE A 231 -28.29 -11.86 -6.27
C ILE A 231 -28.94 -13.04 -5.54
N THR A 232 -28.61 -14.24 -5.96
CA THR A 232 -28.94 -15.50 -5.27
C THR A 232 -27.71 -16.00 -4.55
N ALA A 233 -27.84 -16.40 -3.29
CA ALA A 233 -26.75 -17.10 -2.62
C ALA A 233 -26.38 -18.35 -3.41
N ALA A 234 -25.09 -18.51 -3.74
CA ALA A 234 -24.59 -19.81 -4.19
C ALA A 234 -24.85 -20.83 -3.07
N PRO A 235 -25.24 -22.08 -3.39
CA PRO A 235 -25.42 -23.10 -2.37
C PRO A 235 -24.13 -23.26 -1.57
N ALA A 236 -24.25 -23.27 -0.24
CA ALA A 236 -23.11 -23.59 0.61
C ALA A 236 -22.66 -25.02 0.27
N ILE A 237 -21.41 -25.18 -0.16
CA ILE A 237 -20.80 -26.50 -0.24
C ILE A 237 -20.57 -26.91 1.22
N GLU A 238 -21.42 -27.81 1.73
CA GLU A 238 -21.17 -28.47 3.00
C GLU A 238 -19.83 -29.19 2.89
N GLN A 239 -18.80 -28.64 3.55
CA GLN A 239 -17.56 -29.38 3.68
C GLN A 239 -17.83 -30.56 4.59
N PRO A 240 -17.61 -31.81 4.14
CA PRO A 240 -17.80 -32.97 4.99
C PRO A 240 -16.85 -32.84 6.19
N GLY A 241 -17.42 -32.74 7.39
CA GLY A 241 -16.64 -32.64 8.62
C GLY A 241 -15.69 -33.81 8.72
N ALA A 242 -14.37 -33.54 8.69
CA ALA A 242 -13.35 -34.56 8.75
C ALA A 242 -13.32 -35.15 10.17
N GLN A 243 -14.04 -36.26 10.39
CA GLN A 243 -13.80 -37.13 11.54
C GLN A 243 -12.45 -37.83 11.35
N VAL A 244 -11.38 -37.16 11.77
CA VAL A 244 -10.01 -37.71 11.80
C VAL A 244 -9.93 -38.71 12.94
N ILE A 245 -10.35 -39.95 12.67
CA ILE A 245 -10.29 -41.08 13.63
C ILE A 245 -9.01 -41.91 13.42
N ASP A 246 -8.41 -41.87 12.23
CA ASP A 246 -7.09 -42.44 11.94
C ASP A 246 -6.26 -41.46 11.10
N LEU A 247 -5.21 -40.89 11.73
CA LEU A 247 -4.28 -39.94 11.10
C LEU A 247 -3.44 -40.61 10.00
N VAL A 248 -3.03 -41.86 10.19
CA VAL A 248 -2.21 -42.61 9.25
C VAL A 248 -3.02 -42.98 8.00
N GLU A 249 -4.28 -43.36 8.15
CA GLU A 249 -5.19 -43.60 7.03
C GLU A 249 -5.49 -42.29 6.27
N ALA A 250 -5.77 -41.19 6.99
CA ALA A 250 -6.02 -39.88 6.37
C ALA A 250 -4.82 -39.35 5.56
N LEU A 251 -3.60 -39.48 6.09
CA LEU A 251 -2.36 -39.13 5.39
C LEU A 251 -2.13 -40.04 4.17
N ARG A 252 -2.31 -41.37 4.30
CA ARG A 252 -2.23 -42.32 3.15
C ARG A 252 -3.27 -42.03 2.07
N ALA A 253 -4.48 -41.62 2.45
CA ALA A 253 -5.54 -41.23 1.51
C ALA A 253 -5.21 -39.91 0.80
N SER A 254 -4.53 -38.99 1.49
CA SER A 254 -4.09 -37.71 0.94
C SER A 254 -2.95 -37.87 -0.07
N LEU A 255 -1.96 -38.74 0.20
CA LEU A 255 -0.89 -39.08 -0.76
C LEU A 255 -1.43 -39.70 -2.06
N LYS A 256 -2.52 -40.48 -1.99
CA LYS A 256 -3.19 -41.04 -3.18
C LYS A 256 -3.90 -39.99 -4.04
N LYS A 257 -4.23 -38.82 -3.48
CA LYS A 257 -4.82 -37.69 -4.22
C LYS A 257 -3.71 -36.80 -4.75
N LYS A 258 -3.41 -36.92 -6.05
CA LYS A 258 -2.49 -36.01 -6.74
C LYS A 258 -2.96 -34.55 -6.60
N PRO A 259 -2.07 -33.56 -6.41
CA PRO A 259 -2.49 -32.16 -6.31
C PRO A 259 -3.28 -31.76 -7.55
N ALA A 260 -4.48 -31.23 -7.34
CA ALA A 260 -5.25 -30.63 -8.42
C ALA A 260 -4.50 -29.36 -8.84
N ALA A 261 -3.75 -29.44 -9.95
CA ALA A 261 -3.15 -28.26 -10.55
C ALA A 261 -4.24 -27.21 -10.76
N ALA A 262 -4.00 -25.99 -10.27
CA ALA A 262 -4.94 -24.87 -10.39
C ALA A 262 -5.41 -24.78 -11.84
N GLN A 263 -6.70 -25.00 -12.06
CA GLN A 263 -7.26 -25.19 -13.39
C GLN A 263 -7.16 -23.87 -14.17
N GLN A 264 -6.10 -23.72 -14.96
CA GLN A 264 -6.07 -22.74 -16.03
C GLN A 264 -7.31 -22.98 -16.91
N PRO A 265 -8.21 -22.00 -17.06
CA PRO A 265 -9.34 -22.14 -17.97
C PRO A 265 -8.79 -22.25 -19.39
N THR A 266 -8.81 -23.46 -19.95
CA THR A 266 -8.38 -23.70 -21.32
C THR A 266 -9.32 -22.98 -22.27
N THR A 267 -8.85 -21.86 -22.81
CA THR A 267 -9.58 -21.13 -23.84
C THR A 267 -9.65 -21.97 -25.10
N ALA A 268 -10.82 -22.56 -25.35
CA ALA A 268 -11.06 -23.33 -26.57
C ALA A 268 -10.78 -22.44 -27.81
N PRO A 269 -10.05 -22.94 -28.82
CA PRO A 269 -9.62 -22.12 -29.95
C PRO A 269 -10.82 -21.70 -30.81
N ARG A 270 -11.13 -20.40 -30.82
CA ARG A 270 -12.17 -19.82 -31.67
C ARG A 270 -11.79 -20.00 -33.14
N ALA A 271 -12.55 -20.83 -33.84
CA ALA A 271 -12.29 -21.19 -35.24
C ALA A 271 -12.15 -19.96 -36.15
N ALA A 272 -11.11 -19.98 -36.99
CA ALA A 272 -10.85 -18.93 -37.96
C ALA A 272 -11.87 -18.97 -39.11
N ARG A 273 -12.54 -17.84 -39.40
CA ARG A 273 -13.30 -17.65 -40.64
C ARG A 273 -12.54 -16.69 -41.55
N LYS A 274 -11.94 -17.23 -42.61
CA LYS A 274 -11.19 -16.46 -43.61
C LYS A 274 -12.12 -15.81 -44.67
N THR A 275 -11.74 -14.60 -45.05
CA THR A 275 -11.84 -13.96 -46.38
C THR A 275 -13.19 -13.83 -47.10
N ALA A 276 -13.53 -12.58 -47.41
CA ALA A 276 -13.78 -12.15 -48.79
C ALA A 276 -13.10 -10.78 -49.03
N ARG A 277 -12.54 -10.57 -50.23
CA ARG A 277 -11.71 -9.41 -50.60
C ARG A 277 -12.22 -8.81 -51.91
N ALA A 278 -12.61 -7.55 -51.89
CA ALA A 278 -12.72 -6.65 -53.04
C ALA A 278 -12.85 -5.22 -52.48
N ALA A 279 -12.34 -4.14 -53.07
CA ALA A 279 -11.33 -3.86 -54.08
C ALA A 279 -11.28 -2.31 -54.09
N ALA A 280 -10.11 -1.69 -54.20
CA ALA A 280 -10.00 -0.23 -54.21
C ALA A 280 -10.53 0.36 -55.54
N PRO A 281 -10.76 1.68 -55.58
CA PRO A 281 -9.80 2.48 -56.35
C PRO A 281 -9.25 3.71 -55.60
N SER A 282 -8.09 4.14 -56.08
CA SER A 282 -7.35 5.38 -55.80
C SER A 282 -6.65 5.78 -57.12
N PRO A 283 -6.06 6.98 -57.28
CA PRO A 283 -6.17 8.20 -56.47
C PRO A 283 -6.50 9.46 -57.32
N GLU A 284 -6.83 10.60 -56.68
CA GLU A 284 -6.51 11.92 -57.25
C GLU A 284 -6.18 12.96 -56.15
N GLN A 285 -5.54 14.08 -56.52
CA GLN A 285 -4.67 14.88 -55.67
C GLN A 285 -5.28 16.24 -55.25
N ALA A 286 -5.05 16.66 -53.99
CA ALA A 286 -4.89 18.05 -53.52
C ALA A 286 -4.59 17.99 -52.00
N GLU A 287 -3.34 18.16 -51.56
CA GLU A 287 -2.61 19.42 -51.33
C GLU A 287 -2.69 19.86 -49.85
N VAL A 288 -1.51 20.07 -49.25
CA VAL A 288 -1.34 20.25 -47.80
C VAL A 288 -1.07 21.73 -47.49
N THR A 289 -1.86 22.33 -46.59
CA THR A 289 -1.53 23.61 -45.96
C THR A 289 -1.54 23.50 -44.42
N PRO A 290 -0.52 24.01 -43.71
CA PRO A 290 -0.36 23.80 -42.27
C PRO A 290 -1.04 24.88 -41.41
N ALA A 291 -1.53 24.48 -40.23
CA ALA A 291 -2.15 25.40 -39.27
C ALA A 291 -1.12 26.33 -38.57
N PRO A 292 -1.43 27.63 -38.38
CA PRO A 292 -0.48 28.60 -37.83
C PRO A 292 -0.42 28.61 -36.29
N LYS A 293 0.80 28.70 -35.75
CA LYS A 293 1.06 28.90 -34.31
C LYS A 293 0.74 30.34 -33.89
N ARG A 294 -0.07 30.54 -32.85
CA ARG A 294 -0.20 31.85 -32.18
C ARG A 294 1.05 32.16 -31.35
N ARG A 295 1.70 33.29 -31.63
CA ARG A 295 2.80 33.87 -30.83
C ARG A 295 2.38 35.25 -30.32
N SER A 296 2.90 35.62 -29.16
CA SER A 296 2.63 36.89 -28.46
C SER A 296 2.97 38.14 -29.28
N VAL A 297 2.13 39.17 -29.14
CA VAL A 297 2.40 40.52 -29.66
C VAL A 297 2.84 41.42 -28.50
N ARG A 298 4.00 42.05 -28.67
CA ARG A 298 4.51 43.15 -27.85
C ARG A 298 4.60 44.37 -28.77
N ARG A 299 4.10 45.53 -28.36
CA ARG A 299 4.39 46.85 -28.96
C ARG A 299 4.60 47.89 -27.87
N ALA A 300 5.31 48.97 -28.20
CA ALA A 300 5.95 49.86 -27.23
C ALA A 300 5.57 51.35 -27.43
N ALA A 301 5.69 52.09 -26.32
CA ALA A 301 5.84 53.54 -26.07
C ALA A 301 5.51 54.61 -27.14
N THR A 302 4.67 55.58 -26.74
CA THR A 302 4.60 57.02 -27.15
C THR A 302 3.42 57.72 -26.41
N GLU A 303 3.47 58.92 -25.83
CA GLU A 303 4.56 59.63 -25.10
C GLU A 303 4.01 60.79 -24.19
N ASP A 304 4.87 61.33 -23.33
CA ASP A 304 4.87 62.58 -22.49
C ASP A 304 3.60 63.34 -21.96
N GLN A 305 3.53 63.42 -20.60
CA GLN A 305 3.26 64.58 -19.70
C GLN A 305 1.97 65.48 -19.77
N PRO A 306 1.67 66.30 -18.72
CA PRO A 306 2.26 66.40 -17.37
C PRO A 306 1.26 66.28 -16.18
N ALA A 307 1.78 66.28 -14.95
CA ALA A 307 1.02 66.17 -13.69
C ALA A 307 0.84 67.49 -12.92
N PRO A 308 -0.20 67.65 -12.06
CA PRO A 308 -0.36 68.80 -11.17
C PRO A 308 0.16 68.58 -9.74
N ALA A 309 0.95 69.57 -9.31
CA ALA A 309 1.43 70.00 -7.98
C ALA A 309 1.04 69.29 -6.65
N ARG A 310 2.07 69.17 -5.79
CA ARG A 310 2.04 69.03 -4.32
C ARG A 310 1.05 69.95 -3.60
N LYS A 311 0.56 69.51 -2.44
CA LYS A 311 0.48 70.36 -1.23
C LYS A 311 1.18 69.71 -0.03
N THR A 312 2.14 70.43 0.52
CA THR A 312 2.78 70.14 1.82
C THR A 312 1.96 70.75 2.95
N GLY A 313 1.75 70.00 4.04
CA GLY A 313 1.25 70.50 5.31
C GLY A 313 2.25 70.18 6.43
N THR A 314 2.53 71.14 7.30
CA THR A 314 3.70 71.12 8.20
C THR A 314 3.30 71.42 9.64
N LYS A 315 3.83 70.65 10.61
CA LYS A 315 3.89 70.92 12.06
C LYS A 315 2.58 71.28 12.81
N ARG A 316 2.21 70.43 13.77
CA ARG A 316 2.65 70.64 15.16
C ARG A 316 2.69 69.32 15.92
#